data_AF-A0A9Q0XSA4-F1
#
_entry.id   AF-A0A9Q0XSA4-F1
#
_cell.length_a   1.000
_cell.length_b   1.000
_cell.length_c   1.000
_cell.angle_alpha   90.00
_cell.angle_beta   90.00
_cell.angle_gamma   90.00
#
_symmetry.space_group_name_H-M   'P 1'
#
loop_
_entity.id
_entity.type
_entity.pdbx_description
1 polymer ?
#
loop_
_entity_poly.entity_id
_entity_poly.type
_entity_poly.pdbx_seq_one_letter_code
_entity_poly.pdbx_strand_id
1 'polypeptide(L)'
;MAVINKSQRQQLESVSYSSRYALGLFYEAGTQIDVPWAAQYISNNPCIRFISIDNKKRNIESPDIGPSVVVHTSVSFGKEYLEWDKGKVQPLILDQLKEIMPDLPKPASIKCQKWRYSQAGGKKSHPGQMIFSKLS
;
A
#
# COMPACT_ATOMS: atom_id res chain seq x y z
N MET A 1 -4.49 -8.57 34.63
CA MET A 1 -3.65 -8.23 33.45
C MET A 1 -3.03 -9.51 32.89
N ALA A 2 -2.89 -9.62 31.56
CA ALA A 2 -2.07 -10.69 30.98
C ALA A 2 -0.60 -10.42 31.30
N VAL A 3 0.09 -11.41 31.87
CA VAL A 3 1.53 -11.29 32.17
C VAL A 3 2.30 -11.92 31.02
N ILE A 4 3.12 -11.12 30.35
CA ILE A 4 4.06 -11.61 29.35
C ILE A 4 5.39 -11.89 30.03
N ASN A 5 5.94 -13.09 29.85
CA ASN A 5 7.28 -13.39 30.32
C ASN A 5 8.34 -12.81 29.37
N LYS A 6 9.61 -12.81 29.80
CA LYS A 6 10.73 -12.25 29.04
C LYS A 6 10.88 -12.89 27.64
N SER A 7 10.68 -14.20 27.54
CA SER A 7 10.79 -14.94 26.27
C SER A 7 9.68 -14.54 25.30
N GLN A 8 8.44 -14.45 25.79
CA GLN A 8 7.28 -13.99 25.01
C GLN A 8 7.49 -12.57 24.48
N ARG A 9 8.00 -11.67 25.33
CA ARG A 9 8.34 -10.30 24.91
C ARG A 9 9.38 -10.30 23.78
N GLN A 10 10.48 -11.03 23.93
CA GLN A 10 11.53 -11.14 22.92
C GLN A 10 10.99 -11.68 21.58
N GLN A 11 10.08 -12.65 21.64
CA GLN A 11 9.43 -13.20 20.43
C GLN A 11 8.55 -12.16 19.72
N LEU A 12 7.82 -11.32 20.46
CA LEU A 12 7.03 -10.23 19.89
C LEU A 12 7.92 -9.13 19.31
N GLU A 13 8.97 -8.72 20.02
CA GLU A 13 9.93 -7.69 19.58
C GLU A 13 10.72 -8.14 18.34
N SER A 14 10.91 -9.44 18.14
CA SER A 14 11.52 -9.99 16.91
C SER A 14 10.64 -9.92 15.67
N VAL A 15 9.34 -9.56 15.79
CA VAL A 15 8.48 -9.40 14.61
C VAL A 15 8.94 -8.16 13.85
N SER A 16 9.33 -8.36 12.60
CA SER A 16 9.62 -7.26 11.69
C SER A 16 8.41 -7.00 10.79
N TYR A 17 8.28 -5.77 10.32
CA TYR A 17 7.30 -5.38 9.33
C TYR A 17 8.01 -4.62 8.20
N SER A 18 7.53 -4.82 6.98
CA SER A 18 7.89 -3.99 5.84
C SER A 18 7.09 -2.69 5.86
N SER A 19 7.62 -1.66 5.19
CA SER A 19 6.96 -0.35 5.05
C SER A 19 6.66 -0.07 3.58
N ARG A 20 5.54 0.62 3.32
CA ARG A 20 5.11 1.02 1.97
C ARG A 20 4.36 2.34 2.02
N TYR A 21 4.32 3.03 0.89
CA TYR A 21 3.32 4.05 0.63
C TYR A 21 2.22 3.49 -0.29
N ALA A 22 1.02 4.03 -0.13
CA ALA A 22 -0.09 3.83 -1.02
C ALA A 22 -0.64 5.18 -1.48
N LEU A 23 -0.91 5.31 -2.77
CA LEU A 23 -1.52 6.48 -3.37
C LEU A 23 -2.89 6.10 -3.93
N GLY A 24 -3.94 6.79 -3.49
CA GLY A 24 -5.26 6.72 -4.10
C GLY A 24 -5.49 7.96 -4.95
N LEU A 25 -5.74 7.78 -6.25
CA LEU A 25 -6.11 8.83 -7.18
C LEU A 25 -7.60 8.66 -7.51
N PHE A 26 -8.39 9.71 -7.32
CA PHE A 26 -9.83 9.71 -7.54
C PHE A 26 -10.18 10.65 -8.68
N TYR A 27 -11.07 10.21 -9.54
CA TYR A 27 -11.46 10.92 -10.75
C TYR A 27 -12.96 11.23 -10.74
N GLU A 28 -13.37 12.19 -11.55
CA GLU A 28 -14.78 12.50 -11.74
C GLU A 28 -15.50 11.42 -12.54
N ALA A 29 -16.82 11.34 -12.36
CA ALA A 29 -17.71 10.53 -13.19
C ALA A 29 -17.46 10.77 -14.69
N GLY A 30 -17.54 9.71 -15.48
CA GLY A 30 -17.26 9.76 -16.92
C GLY A 30 -15.77 9.71 -17.31
N THR A 31 -14.82 9.89 -16.39
CA THR A 31 -13.40 9.74 -16.68
C THR A 31 -13.09 8.32 -17.15
N GLN A 32 -12.37 8.19 -18.27
CA GLN A 32 -11.96 6.89 -18.80
C GLN A 32 -10.50 6.60 -18.45
N ILE A 33 -10.24 5.37 -17.98
CA ILE A 33 -8.88 4.85 -17.79
C ILE A 33 -8.74 3.59 -18.64
N ASP A 34 -8.17 3.81 -19.82
CA ASP A 34 -8.09 2.79 -20.86
C ASP A 34 -6.80 1.96 -20.71
N VAL A 35 -6.92 0.93 -19.87
CA VAL A 35 -5.93 -0.14 -19.74
C VAL A 35 -6.64 -1.49 -19.76
N PRO A 36 -6.01 -2.53 -20.33
CA PRO A 36 -6.65 -3.85 -20.50
C PRO A 36 -6.74 -4.65 -19.19
N TRP A 37 -6.18 -4.13 -18.10
CA TRP A 37 -6.09 -4.82 -16.81
C TRP A 37 -6.84 -4.07 -15.71
N ALA A 38 -7.36 -4.82 -14.74
CA ALA A 38 -7.91 -4.26 -13.50
C ALA A 38 -6.82 -4.02 -12.44
N ALA A 39 -5.76 -4.82 -12.47
CA ALA A 39 -4.58 -4.66 -11.62
C ALA A 39 -3.33 -5.22 -12.30
N GLN A 40 -2.18 -4.63 -12.01
CA GLN A 40 -0.89 -5.03 -12.56
C GLN A 40 0.21 -4.93 -11.51
N TYR A 41 1.05 -5.96 -11.43
CA TYR A 41 2.32 -5.90 -10.71
C TYR A 41 3.42 -5.35 -11.62
N ILE A 42 4.22 -4.43 -11.08
CA ILE A 42 5.34 -3.79 -11.78
C ILE A 42 6.63 -4.35 -11.19
N SER A 43 7.44 -5.05 -12.00
CA SER A 43 8.69 -5.68 -11.53
C SER A 43 9.92 -4.79 -11.71
N ASN A 44 9.91 -3.91 -12.71
CA ASN A 44 11.09 -3.16 -13.17
C ASN A 44 10.93 -1.65 -12.89
N ASN A 45 10.48 -1.28 -11.69
CA ASN A 45 10.43 0.12 -11.26
C ASN A 45 10.95 0.23 -9.81
N PRO A 46 11.84 1.20 -9.50
CA PRO A 46 12.42 1.32 -8.16
C PRO A 46 11.38 1.74 -7.10
N CYS A 47 10.34 2.48 -7.52
CA CYS A 47 9.32 3.07 -6.66
C CYS A 47 8.04 2.24 -6.61
N ILE A 48 7.41 1.94 -7.74
CA ILE A 48 6.06 1.36 -7.82
C ILE A 48 6.14 -0.16 -7.97
N ARG A 49 5.35 -0.89 -7.17
CA ARG A 49 5.28 -2.35 -7.22
C ARG A 49 3.94 -2.87 -7.75
N PHE A 50 2.87 -2.11 -7.58
CA PHE A 50 1.53 -2.54 -7.93
C PHE A 50 0.62 -1.34 -8.24
N ILE A 51 -0.24 -1.50 -9.25
CA ILE A 51 -1.27 -0.53 -9.63
C ILE A 51 -2.59 -1.29 -9.77
N SER A 52 -3.70 -0.72 -9.34
CA SER A 52 -5.04 -1.23 -9.65
C SER A 52 -6.02 -0.13 -10.03
N ILE A 53 -6.81 -0.38 -11.07
CA ILE A 53 -8.03 0.35 -11.39
C ILE A 53 -9.14 -0.23 -10.53
N ASP A 54 -9.41 0.44 -9.42
CA ASP A 54 -10.12 -0.17 -8.30
C ASP A 54 -11.59 -0.44 -8.59
N ASN A 55 -12.23 0.37 -9.44
CA ASN A 55 -13.60 0.14 -9.91
C ASN A 55 -13.68 -1.12 -10.80
N LYS A 56 -12.75 -1.27 -11.76
CA LYS A 56 -12.63 -2.50 -12.58
C LYS A 56 -12.38 -3.72 -11.70
N LYS A 57 -11.48 -3.61 -10.71
CA LYS A 57 -11.16 -4.70 -9.76
C LYS A 57 -12.36 -5.11 -8.91
N ARG A 58 -13.21 -4.16 -8.51
CA ARG A 58 -14.42 -4.40 -7.71
C ARG A 58 -15.66 -4.70 -8.53
N ASN A 59 -15.55 -4.75 -9.86
CA ASN A 59 -16.65 -4.94 -10.80
C ASN A 59 -17.78 -3.91 -10.59
N ILE A 60 -17.41 -2.64 -10.42
CA ILE A 60 -18.34 -1.52 -10.28
C ILE A 60 -18.55 -0.87 -11.65
N GLU A 61 -19.75 -1.02 -12.19
CA GLU A 61 -20.20 -0.37 -13.43
C GLU A 61 -21.30 0.63 -13.07
N SER A 62 -20.92 1.89 -12.85
CA SER A 62 -21.87 2.99 -12.63
C SER A 62 -21.36 4.24 -13.32
N PRO A 63 -22.18 4.89 -14.17
CA PRO A 63 -21.78 6.12 -14.84
C PRO A 63 -21.63 7.30 -13.86
N ASP A 64 -22.26 7.23 -12.69
CA ASP A 64 -22.25 8.28 -11.66
C ASP A 64 -21.02 8.21 -10.74
N ILE A 65 -20.23 7.15 -10.85
CA ILE A 65 -19.05 6.91 -10.01
C ILE A 65 -17.80 7.01 -10.87
N GLY A 66 -16.98 8.02 -10.60
CA GLY A 66 -15.67 8.14 -11.24
C GLY A 66 -14.73 6.99 -10.88
N PRO A 67 -13.79 6.63 -11.77
CA PRO A 67 -12.82 5.60 -11.47
C PRO A 67 -11.88 6.03 -10.35
N SER A 68 -11.19 5.06 -9.76
CA SER A 68 -10.10 5.30 -8.82
C SER A 68 -8.93 4.39 -9.13
N VAL A 69 -7.72 4.92 -8.97
CA VAL A 69 -6.45 4.21 -9.15
C VAL A 69 -5.76 4.11 -7.80
N VAL A 70 -5.34 2.90 -7.44
CA VAL A 70 -4.54 2.64 -6.26
C VAL A 70 -3.14 2.22 -6.70
N VAL A 71 -2.13 2.90 -6.18
CA VAL A 71 -0.71 2.62 -6.43
C VAL A 71 -0.06 2.21 -5.11
N HIS A 72 0.65 1.08 -5.09
CA HIS A 72 1.49 0.69 -3.96
C HIS A 72 2.97 0.74 -4.35
N THR A 73 3.77 1.33 -3.48
CA THR A 73 5.22 1.36 -3.66
C THR A 73 5.87 0.01 -3.35
N SER A 74 7.10 -0.15 -3.80
CA SER A 74 8.02 -1.20 -3.38
C SER A 74 8.34 -1.08 -1.87
N VAL A 75 8.83 -2.18 -1.29
CA VAL A 75 9.28 -2.19 0.12
C VAL A 75 10.54 -1.35 0.28
N SER A 76 11.46 -1.40 -0.69
CA SER A 76 12.70 -0.63 -0.67
C SER A 76 12.41 0.87 -0.62
N PHE A 77 11.54 1.37 -1.51
CA PHE A 77 11.11 2.76 -1.51
C PHE A 77 10.40 3.14 -0.20
N GLY A 78 9.46 2.31 0.26
CA GLY A 78 8.74 2.57 1.51
C GLY A 78 9.65 2.65 2.74
N LYS A 79 10.74 1.86 2.77
CA LYS A 79 11.76 1.88 3.83
C LYS A 79 12.64 3.12 3.74
N GLU A 80 13.08 3.48 2.53
CA GLU A 80 13.93 4.64 2.26
C GLU A 80 13.26 5.96 2.69
N TYR A 81 11.99 6.13 2.33
CA TYR A 81 11.23 7.36 2.61
C TYR A 81 10.34 7.28 3.85
N LEU A 82 10.60 6.33 4.77
CA LEU A 82 9.72 6.04 5.90
C LEU A 82 9.47 7.26 6.80
N GLU A 83 10.52 8.01 7.11
CA GLU A 83 10.44 9.17 8.02
C GLU A 83 10.07 10.48 7.32
N TRP A 84 9.93 10.45 5.99
CA TRP A 84 9.63 11.66 5.22
C TRP A 84 8.17 12.08 5.35
N ASP A 85 7.90 13.37 5.23
CA ASP A 85 6.53 13.87 5.17
C ASP A 85 5.80 13.36 3.91
N LYS A 86 4.50 13.05 4.06
CA LYS A 86 3.70 12.48 2.96
C LYS A 86 3.57 13.45 1.78
N GLY A 87 3.54 14.76 2.03
CA GLY A 87 3.47 15.79 1.00
C GLY A 87 4.76 15.89 0.18
N LYS A 88 5.91 15.50 0.74
CA LYS A 88 7.19 15.42 0.01
C LYS A 88 7.35 14.12 -0.79
N VAL A 89 6.81 13.02 -0.28
CA VAL A 89 6.91 11.70 -0.93
C VAL A 89 5.89 11.54 -2.06
N GLN A 90 4.69 12.12 -1.92
CA GLN A 90 3.63 12.01 -2.91
C GLN A 90 4.07 12.42 -4.35
N PRO A 91 4.76 13.57 -4.56
CA PRO A 91 5.25 13.94 -5.88
C PRO A 91 6.19 12.89 -6.50
N LEU A 92 7.10 12.31 -5.71
CA LEU A 92 8.04 11.29 -6.20
C LEU A 92 7.32 10.04 -6.74
N ILE A 93 6.24 9.63 -6.07
CA ILE A 93 5.41 8.50 -6.51
C ILE A 93 4.64 8.87 -7.79
N LEU A 94 4.14 10.11 -7.88
CA LEU A 94 3.42 10.60 -9.06
C LEU A 94 4.31 10.70 -10.29
N ASP A 95 5.55 11.15 -10.14
CA ASP A 95 6.52 11.22 -11.24
C ASP A 95 6.78 9.82 -11.82
N GLN A 96 7.01 8.85 -10.95
CA GLN A 96 7.19 7.44 -11.34
C GLN A 96 5.92 6.83 -11.93
N LEU A 97 4.73 7.22 -11.46
CA LEU A 97 3.47 6.77 -12.03
C LEU A 97 3.29 7.30 -13.46
N LYS A 98 3.68 8.55 -13.71
CA LYS A 98 3.59 9.18 -15.02
C LYS A 98 4.52 8.52 -16.05
N GLU A 99 5.66 7.99 -15.62
CA GLU A 99 6.53 7.18 -16.48
C GLU A 99 5.87 5.85 -16.91
N ILE A 100 5.08 5.23 -16.03
CA ILE A 100 4.40 3.96 -16.30
C ILE A 100 3.08 4.17 -17.07
N MET A 101 2.34 5.24 -16.74
CA MET A 101 1.04 5.58 -17.30
C MET A 101 1.03 7.05 -17.75
N PRO A 102 1.70 7.38 -18.88
CA PRO A 102 1.85 8.76 -19.32
C PRO A 102 0.53 9.43 -19.70
N ASP A 103 -0.45 8.65 -20.17
CA ASP A 103 -1.76 9.13 -20.60
C ASP A 103 -2.79 9.21 -19.47
N LEU A 104 -2.36 8.99 -18.22
CA LEU A 104 -3.26 9.05 -17.08
C LEU A 104 -3.82 10.49 -16.91
N PRO A 105 -5.15 10.67 -16.87
CA PRO A 105 -5.74 11.99 -16.69
C PRO A 105 -5.33 12.64 -15.36
N LYS A 106 -5.57 13.95 -15.24
CA LYS A 106 -5.39 14.62 -13.95
C LYS A 106 -6.48 14.16 -12.97
N PRO A 107 -6.14 13.67 -11.77
CA PRO A 107 -7.14 13.29 -10.77
C PRO A 107 -7.80 14.52 -10.14
N ALA A 108 -9.06 14.36 -9.73
CA ALA A 108 -9.81 15.36 -8.97
C ALA A 108 -9.27 15.49 -7.54
N SER A 109 -8.87 14.37 -6.94
CA SER A 109 -8.21 14.37 -5.62
C SER A 109 -7.23 13.21 -5.48
N ILE A 110 -6.28 13.39 -4.56
CA ILE A 110 -5.22 12.42 -4.29
C ILE A 110 -5.13 12.20 -2.77
N LYS A 111 -5.04 10.94 -2.36
CA LYS A 111 -4.80 10.53 -0.97
C LYS A 111 -3.50 9.74 -0.87
N CYS A 112 -2.52 10.30 -0.17
CA CYS A 112 -1.27 9.61 0.17
C CYS A 112 -1.36 9.00 1.57
N GLN A 113 -1.11 7.69 1.65
CA GLN A 113 -1.10 6.91 2.88
C GLN A 113 0.27 6.27 3.11
N LYS A 114 0.82 6.47 4.31
CA LYS A 114 2.05 5.83 4.76
C LYS A 114 1.71 4.62 5.62
N TRP A 115 2.11 3.44 5.18
CA TRP A 115 2.00 2.20 5.95
C TRP A 115 3.35 1.88 6.56
N ARG A 116 3.59 2.38 7.79
CA ARG A 116 4.84 2.10 8.53
C ARG A 116 5.02 0.60 8.77
N TYR A 117 3.92 -0.07 9.11
CA TYR A 117 3.86 -1.52 9.34
C TYR A 117 2.85 -2.12 8.36
N SER A 118 3.30 -2.43 7.14
CA SER A 118 2.43 -2.85 6.03
C SER A 118 2.18 -4.36 5.98
N GLN A 119 3.25 -5.17 6.02
CA GLN A 119 3.19 -6.63 6.01
C GLN A 119 4.25 -7.16 6.95
N ALA A 120 3.90 -8.18 7.75
CA ALA A 120 4.86 -8.86 8.61
C ALA A 120 5.95 -9.54 7.78
N GLY A 121 7.20 -9.39 8.19
CA GLY A 121 8.37 -9.99 7.57
C GLY A 121 8.74 -11.33 8.21
N GLY A 122 9.32 -12.20 7.39
CA GLY A 122 9.93 -13.47 7.82
C GLY A 122 8.96 -14.65 7.90
N LYS A 123 9.46 -15.85 7.57
CA LYS A 123 8.80 -17.11 7.94
C LYS A 123 9.01 -17.32 9.45
N LYS A 124 7.99 -17.03 10.26
CA LYS A 124 7.97 -17.54 11.63
C LYS A 124 7.42 -18.96 11.59
N SER A 125 8.06 -19.88 12.32
CA SER A 125 7.65 -21.27 12.49
C SER A 125 6.32 -21.46 13.26
N HIS A 126 5.56 -20.38 13.47
CA HIS A 126 4.40 -20.34 14.38
C HIS A 126 3.25 -19.50 13.79
N PRO A 127 1.97 -19.84 14.06
CA PRO A 127 0.79 -19.41 13.31
C PRO A 127 0.31 -17.96 13.53
N GLY A 128 1.21 -17.01 13.80
CA GLY A 128 0.83 -15.59 13.93
C GLY A 128 0.02 -15.24 15.18
N GLN A 129 -0.02 -16.14 16.18
CA GLN A 129 -0.71 -15.93 17.46
C GLN A 129 0.20 -16.29 18.64
N MET A 130 0.00 -15.61 19.77
CA MET A 130 0.62 -15.92 21.05
C MET A 130 -0.47 -15.91 22.13
N ILE A 131 -0.60 -17.01 22.88
CA ILE A 131 -1.61 -17.14 23.93
C ILE A 131 -0.99 -16.73 25.27
N PHE A 132 -1.71 -15.88 26.02
CA PHE A 132 -1.33 -15.47 27.37
C PHE A 132 -2.29 -16.10 28.38
N SER A 133 -1.76 -16.60 29.50
CA SER A 133 -2.58 -17.05 30.63
C SER A 133 -3.02 -15.86 31.49
N LYS A 134 -4.23 -15.95 32.07
CA LYS A 134 -4.66 -15.06 33.15
C LYS A 134 -4.08 -15.57 34.47
N LEU A 135 -3.62 -14.66 35.34
CA LEU A 135 -3.37 -14.98 36.75
C LEU A 135 -4.70 -15.39 37.38
N SER A 136 -4.71 -16.57 38.01
CA SER A 136 -5.77 -17.05 38.92
C SER A 136 -5.80 -16.21 40.19
#